data_AF-A0A1L5BKA0-F1
#
_entry.id   AF-A0A1L5BKA0-F1
#
_cell.length_a   1.000
_cell.length_b   1.000
_cell.length_c   1.000
_cell.angle_alpha   90.00
_cell.angle_beta   90.00
_cell.angle_gamma   90.00
#
_symmetry.space_group_name_H-M   'P 1'
#
loop_
_entity.id
_entity.type
_entity.pdbx_description
1 polymer ?
#
loop_
_entity_poly.entity_id
_entity_poly.type
_entity_poly.pdbx_seq_one_letter_code
_entity_poly.pdbx_strand_id
1 'polypeptide(L)'
;MLVKAGSEGMITENAKDTFEQAMERAVGDRVRQGEAAGVALWSALANVVWKGPAGEEASYSWRESGSVVAGIRRDRSSYLDWYMSGPAGVVAPWIKEALKTEGWTGSASDGG
;
A
#
# COMPACT_ATOMS: atom_id res chain seq x y z
N MET A 1 -29.67 20.67 -27.98
CA MET A 1 -28.37 21.32 -27.72
C MET A 1 -28.08 21.12 -26.24
N LEU A 2 -26.99 20.40 -25.93
CA LEU A 2 -26.50 20.08 -24.59
C LEU A 2 -26.06 21.34 -23.84
N VAL A 3 -26.16 21.36 -22.50
CA VAL A 3 -24.97 21.43 -21.62
C VAL A 3 -25.27 20.69 -20.31
N LYS A 4 -24.42 19.71 -19.97
CA LYS A 4 -24.33 19.04 -18.66
C LYS A 4 -23.87 20.06 -17.61
N ALA A 5 -24.56 20.15 -16.47
CA ALA A 5 -23.95 20.67 -15.26
C ALA A 5 -23.05 19.56 -14.68
N GLY A 6 -21.73 19.69 -14.89
CA GLY A 6 -20.73 18.93 -14.16
C GLY A 6 -20.68 19.46 -12.74
N SER A 7 -20.92 18.60 -11.76
CA SER A 7 -20.57 18.84 -10.37
C SER A 7 -19.12 18.44 -10.15
N GLU A 8 -18.20 19.34 -10.53
CA GLU A 8 -16.81 19.33 -10.10
C GLU A 8 -16.73 19.72 -8.62
N GLY A 9 -15.91 18.99 -7.84
CA GLY A 9 -15.39 19.50 -6.57
C GLY A 9 -15.75 18.76 -5.28
N MET A 10 -15.97 17.44 -5.30
CA MET A 10 -16.00 16.64 -4.07
C MET A 10 -14.63 15.98 -3.86
N ILE A 11 -13.98 16.30 -2.75
CA ILE A 11 -12.62 15.91 -2.35
C ILE A 11 -12.26 14.50 -2.83
N THR A 12 -11.51 14.39 -3.92
CA THR A 12 -10.84 13.14 -4.25
C THR A 12 -9.63 13.05 -3.32
N GLU A 13 -9.77 12.37 -2.19
CA GLU A 13 -8.60 11.85 -1.50
C GLU A 13 -7.73 11.13 -2.53
N ASN A 14 -6.42 11.39 -2.50
CA ASN A 14 -5.48 10.66 -3.35
C ASN A 14 -5.57 9.19 -2.96
N ALA A 15 -5.80 8.28 -3.92
CA ALA A 15 -5.95 6.85 -3.68
C ALA A 15 -4.80 6.27 -2.83
N LYS A 16 -3.58 6.80 -2.99
CA LYS A 16 -2.42 6.46 -2.15
C LYS A 16 -2.60 6.89 -0.70
N ASP A 17 -3.15 8.06 -0.44
CA ASP A 17 -3.36 8.57 0.92
C ASP A 17 -4.40 7.70 1.65
N THR A 18 -5.53 7.39 0.99
CA THR A 18 -6.56 6.50 1.55
C THR A 18 -6.00 5.11 1.81
N PHE A 19 -5.16 4.59 0.90
CA PHE A 19 -4.52 3.30 1.08
C PHE A 19 -3.46 3.31 2.20
N GLU A 20 -2.66 4.37 2.33
CA GLU A 20 -1.68 4.52 3.40
C GLU A 20 -2.35 4.60 4.76
N GLN A 21 -3.49 5.28 4.86
CA GLN A 21 -4.30 5.27 6.08
C GLN A 21 -4.83 3.88 6.40
N ALA A 22 -5.25 3.10 5.41
CA ALA A 22 -5.66 1.70 5.59
C ALA A 22 -4.49 0.82 6.05
N MET A 23 -3.31 0.97 5.45
CA MET A 23 -2.09 0.25 5.87
C MET A 23 -1.70 0.59 7.31
N GLU A 24 -1.73 1.86 7.67
CA GLU A 24 -1.44 2.33 9.02
C GLU A 24 -2.34 1.64 10.06
N ARG A 25 -3.64 1.54 9.80
CA ARG A 25 -4.61 0.86 10.69
C ARG A 25 -4.43 -0.66 10.71
N ALA A 26 -4.30 -1.27 9.54
CA ALA A 26 -4.37 -2.74 9.40
C ALA A 26 -3.07 -3.45 9.75
N VAL A 27 -1.91 -2.86 9.43
CA VAL A 27 -0.61 -3.52 9.55
C VAL A 27 0.44 -2.68 10.30
N GLY A 28 0.14 -1.41 10.61
CA GLY A 28 1.11 -0.46 11.15
C GLY A 28 1.82 -0.94 12.42
N ASP A 29 1.07 -1.42 13.40
CA ASP A 29 1.63 -1.88 14.68
C ASP A 29 2.58 -3.07 14.49
N ARG A 30 2.23 -4.02 13.62
CA ARG A 30 3.07 -5.19 13.35
C ARG A 30 4.35 -4.81 12.62
N VAL A 31 4.28 -3.87 11.66
CA VAL A 31 5.45 -3.38 10.92
C VAL A 31 6.40 -2.60 11.82
N ARG A 32 5.88 -1.82 12.77
CA ARG A 32 6.70 -1.13 13.79
C ARG A 32 7.48 -2.10 14.67
N GLN A 33 6.85 -3.21 15.05
CA GLN A 33 7.41 -4.15 16.01
C GLN A 33 8.37 -5.18 15.40
N GLY A 34 8.35 -5.37 14.07
CA GLY A 34 9.11 -6.45 13.43
C GLY A 34 9.72 -6.08 12.08
N GLU A 35 11.03 -6.27 11.95
CA GLU A 35 11.75 -6.09 10.68
C GLU A 35 11.21 -6.99 9.57
N ALA A 36 10.97 -8.28 9.88
CA ALA A 36 10.37 -9.22 8.93
C ALA A 36 8.98 -8.78 8.42
N ALA A 37 8.21 -8.06 9.25
CA ALA A 37 6.94 -7.49 8.82
C ALA A 37 7.14 -6.29 7.89
N GLY A 38 8.16 -5.46 8.12
CA GLY A 38 8.58 -4.40 7.20
C GLY A 38 9.02 -4.93 5.84
N VAL A 39 9.83 -6.00 5.81
CA VAL A 39 10.22 -6.70 4.57
C VAL A 39 9.00 -7.23 3.83
N ALA A 40 8.10 -7.92 4.53
CA ALA A 40 6.88 -8.44 3.93
C ALA A 40 5.98 -7.32 3.37
N LEU A 41 5.90 -6.17 4.05
CA LEU A 41 5.17 -5.01 3.54
C LEU A 41 5.83 -4.42 2.30
N TRP A 42 7.15 -4.28 2.28
CA TRP A 42 7.87 -3.84 1.08
C TRP A 42 7.56 -4.74 -0.12
N SER A 43 7.65 -6.06 0.07
CA SER A 43 7.34 -7.07 -0.94
C SER A 43 5.91 -6.97 -1.47
N ALA A 44 4.94 -6.72 -0.59
CA ALA A 44 3.53 -6.61 -0.92
C ALA A 44 3.15 -5.31 -1.66
N LEU A 45 4.01 -4.29 -1.65
CA LEU A 45 3.79 -3.00 -2.31
C LEU A 45 4.56 -2.89 -3.63
N ALA A 46 5.77 -3.45 -3.68
CA ALA A 46 6.67 -3.31 -4.81
C ALA A 46 6.05 -3.90 -6.09
N ASN A 47 5.67 -3.00 -7.02
CA ASN A 47 4.99 -3.33 -8.29
C ASN A 47 3.64 -4.07 -8.13
N VAL A 48 2.96 -3.91 -7.00
CA VAL A 48 1.60 -4.45 -6.79
C VAL A 48 0.59 -3.34 -6.96
N VAL A 49 -0.48 -3.61 -7.71
CA VAL A 49 -1.66 -2.74 -7.78
C VAL A 49 -2.67 -3.20 -6.75
N TRP A 50 -3.03 -2.29 -5.85
CA TRP A 50 -4.07 -2.47 -4.85
C TRP A 50 -5.33 -1.74 -5.27
N LYS A 51 -6.47 -2.42 -5.23
CA LYS A 51 -7.78 -1.88 -5.59
C LYS A 51 -8.62 -1.64 -4.35
N GLY A 52 -9.11 -0.41 -4.21
CA GLY A 52 -9.93 0.05 -3.11
C GLY A 52 -11.43 -0.23 -3.31
N PRO A 53 -12.23 -0.04 -2.25
CA PRO A 53 -13.65 -0.38 -2.25
C PRO A 53 -14.52 0.52 -3.13
N ALA A 54 -14.08 1.75 -3.45
CA ALA A 54 -14.79 2.66 -4.36
C ALA A 54 -14.20 2.66 -5.78
N GLY A 55 -13.33 1.69 -6.10
CA GLY A 55 -12.67 1.57 -7.39
C GLY A 55 -11.37 2.36 -7.50
N GLU A 56 -10.81 2.83 -6.39
CA GLU A 56 -9.50 3.47 -6.33
C GLU A 56 -8.39 2.47 -6.67
N GLU A 57 -7.29 2.95 -7.23
CA GLU A 57 -6.09 2.14 -7.44
C GLU A 57 -4.86 2.81 -6.84
N ALA A 58 -4.12 2.06 -6.02
CA ALA A 58 -2.86 2.48 -5.43
C ALA A 58 -1.74 1.53 -5.87
N SER A 59 -0.61 2.08 -6.30
CA SER A 59 0.58 1.32 -6.67
C SER A 59 1.85 2.09 -6.36
N TYR A 60 2.91 1.37 -6.05
CA TYR A 60 4.19 1.95 -5.62
C TYR A 60 5.34 1.37 -6.44
N SER A 61 6.26 2.25 -6.84
CA SER A 61 7.57 1.83 -7.28
C SER A 61 8.34 1.16 -6.14
N TRP A 62 9.45 0.49 -6.45
CA TRP A 62 10.33 -0.12 -5.44
C TRP A 62 10.85 0.90 -4.42
N ARG A 63 11.11 2.14 -4.85
CA ARG A 63 11.60 3.22 -3.98
C ARG A 63 10.49 3.73 -3.08
N GLU A 64 9.32 4.03 -3.65
CA GLU A 64 8.18 4.49 -2.86
C GLU A 64 7.74 3.43 -1.84
N SER A 65 7.79 2.14 -2.21
CA SER A 65 7.52 1.03 -1.28
C SER A 65 8.46 1.07 -0.06
N GLY A 66 9.73 1.39 -0.27
CA GLY A 66 10.68 1.61 0.84
C GLY A 66 10.32 2.83 1.69
N SER A 67 9.90 3.92 1.06
CA SER A 67 9.44 5.13 1.78
C SER A 67 8.22 4.85 2.65
N VAL A 68 7.25 4.06 2.18
CA VAL A 68 6.05 3.69 2.95
C VAL A 68 6.44 2.91 4.21
N VAL A 69 7.32 1.91 4.09
CA VAL A 69 7.77 1.13 5.25
C VAL A 69 8.49 2.01 6.26
N ALA A 70 9.41 2.86 5.81
CA ALA A 70 10.10 3.82 6.68
C ALA A 70 9.12 4.76 7.40
N GLY A 71 8.11 5.27 6.68
CA GLY A 71 7.06 6.14 7.23
C GLY A 71 6.22 5.46 8.32
N ILE A 72 5.86 4.19 8.13
CA ILE A 72 5.10 3.43 9.13
C ILE A 72 5.96 3.13 10.37
N ARG A 73 7.22 2.75 10.18
CA ARG A 73 8.13 2.36 11.26
C ARG A 73 8.51 3.50 12.20
N ARG A 74 8.68 4.71 11.67
CA ARG A 74 9.02 5.92 12.46
C ARG A 74 10.30 5.78 13.30
N ASP A 75 11.25 4.97 12.84
CA ASP A 75 12.48 4.61 13.55
C ASP A 75 13.75 5.23 12.95
N ARG A 76 13.59 6.37 12.25
CA ARG A 76 14.63 7.08 11.49
C ARG A 76 15.18 6.32 10.28
N SER A 77 14.64 5.15 9.94
CA SER A 77 14.94 4.52 8.65
C SER A 77 14.48 5.41 7.49
N SER A 78 15.10 5.18 6.35
CA SER A 78 14.81 5.81 5.07
C SER A 78 14.38 4.76 4.05
N TYR A 79 13.96 5.20 2.86
CA TYR A 79 13.63 4.25 1.79
C TYR A 79 14.82 3.34 1.42
N LEU A 80 16.07 3.80 1.58
CA LEU A 80 17.26 3.01 1.24
C LEU A 80 17.44 1.79 2.14
N ASP A 81 17.01 1.88 3.39
CA ASP A 81 17.09 0.77 4.35
C ASP A 81 16.12 -0.37 4.00
N TRP A 82 15.05 -0.05 3.26
CA TRP A 82 14.01 -1.01 2.85
C TRP A 82 14.04 -1.38 1.37
N TYR A 83 14.81 -0.65 0.56
CA TYR A 83 14.89 -0.84 -0.89
C TYR A 83 15.42 -2.24 -1.22
N MET A 84 14.61 -3.03 -1.95
CA MET A 84 14.93 -4.42 -2.29
C MET A 84 15.15 -5.34 -1.08
N SER A 85 14.50 -5.05 0.05
CA SER A 85 14.62 -5.85 1.28
C SER A 85 13.96 -7.24 1.21
N GLY A 86 13.14 -7.50 0.18
CA GLY A 86 12.48 -8.79 -0.06
C GLY A 86 12.21 -9.07 -1.54
N PRO A 87 11.48 -10.16 -1.88
CA PRO A 87 11.03 -10.42 -3.24
C PRO A 87 9.86 -9.50 -3.62
N ALA A 88 9.98 -8.76 -4.73
CA ALA A 88 8.91 -7.85 -5.19
C ALA A 88 7.68 -8.63 -5.68
N GLY A 89 6.49 -8.06 -5.51
CA GLY A 89 5.23 -8.66 -5.97
C GLY A 89 4.68 -9.78 -5.08
N VAL A 90 5.37 -10.12 -3.97
CA VAL A 90 4.95 -11.19 -3.06
C VAL A 90 4.11 -10.63 -1.92
N VAL A 91 2.83 -10.96 -1.92
CA VAL A 91 1.89 -10.53 -0.88
C VAL A 91 1.76 -11.62 0.18
N ALA A 92 2.29 -11.36 1.37
CA ALA A 92 2.14 -12.28 2.50
C ALA A 92 0.65 -12.46 2.87
N PRO A 93 0.18 -13.70 3.21
CA PRO A 93 -1.24 -13.94 3.49
C PRO A 93 -1.83 -13.03 4.57
N TRP A 94 -1.06 -12.74 5.64
CA TRP A 94 -1.53 -11.88 6.71
C TRP A 94 -1.72 -10.41 6.28
N ILE A 95 -0.94 -9.91 5.32
CA ILE A 95 -1.10 -8.57 4.75
C ILE A 95 -2.34 -8.55 3.85
N LYS A 96 -2.49 -9.57 3.01
CA LYS A 96 -3.65 -9.73 2.12
C LYS A 96 -4.94 -9.72 2.91
N GLU A 97 -5.04 -10.53 3.95
CA GLU A 97 -6.25 -10.60 4.77
C GLU A 97 -6.48 -9.31 5.56
N ALA A 98 -5.43 -8.72 6.15
CA ALA A 98 -5.56 -7.46 6.90
C ALA A 98 -6.07 -6.31 6.00
N LEU A 99 -5.47 -6.11 4.83
CA LEU A 99 -5.91 -5.06 3.90
C LEU A 99 -7.27 -5.34 3.26
N LYS A 100 -7.63 -6.61 3.08
CA LYS A 100 -8.98 -6.99 2.65
C LYS A 100 -10.05 -6.58 3.66
N THR A 101 -9.75 -6.58 4.97
CA THR A 101 -10.70 -6.06 5.99
C THR A 101 -10.93 -4.56 5.87
N GLU A 102 -9.98 -3.82 5.31
CA GLU A 102 -10.10 -2.39 4.98
C GLU A 102 -10.71 -2.16 3.57
N GLY A 103 -11.13 -3.22 2.87
CA GLY A 103 -11.70 -3.15 1.52
C GLY A 103 -10.68 -3.13 0.39
N TRP A 104 -9.39 -3.34 0.68
CA TRP A 104 -8.32 -3.31 -0.32
C TRP A 104 -7.92 -4.70 -0.79
N THR A 105 -7.81 -4.88 -2.11
CA THR A 105 -7.41 -6.17 -2.71
C THR A 105 -6.23 -5.99 -3.64
N GLY A 106 -5.16 -6.75 -3.39
CA GLY A 106 -3.95 -6.76 -4.21
C GLY A 106 -3.93 -7.96 -5.14
N SER A 107 -3.57 -7.73 -6.40
CA SER A 107 -3.19 -8.81 -7.33
C SER A 107 -1.71 -9.08 -7.15
N ALA A 108 -1.35 -10.10 -6.36
CA ALA A 108 -0.02 -10.67 -6.45
C ALA A 108 0.12 -11.30 -7.85
N SER A 109 1.30 -11.25 -8.45
CA SER A 109 1.62 -12.21 -9.50
C SER A 109 1.66 -13.59 -8.84
N ASP A 110 0.75 -14.48 -9.23
CA ASP A 110 0.84 -15.89 -8.88
C ASP A 110 2.24 -16.35 -9.33
N GLY A 111 3.14 -16.59 -8.37
CA GLY A 111 4.49 -17.04 -8.68
C GLY A 111 4.41 -18.34 -9.45
N GLY A 112 4.78 -18.29 -10.74
CA GLY A 112 5.01 -19.47 -11.57
C GLY A 112 6.30 -20.17 -11.19
#